data_AF-A0A804MS90-F1
#
_entry.id   AF-A0A804MS90-F1
#
_cell.length_a   1.000
_cell.length_b   1.000
_cell.length_c   1.000
_cell.angle_alpha   90.00
_cell.angle_beta   90.00
_cell.angle_gamma   90.00
#
_symmetry.space_group_name_H-M   'P 1'
#
loop_
_entity.id
_entity.type
_entity.pdbx_description
1 polymer ?
#
loop_
_entity_poly.entity_id
_entity_poly.type
_entity_poly.pdbx_seq_one_letter_code
_entity_poly.pdbx_strand_id
1 'polypeptide(L)'
;MPSTANVSQQEAPRPLEKVNLLAARNERESFQIALRPKVSWATSGIAGSVQIQCTDLCSSSGDRLVVGQSITLRRVVPILGVPDALVPIDPLSPQISIQPGETAAVWVSVNVPCGQPPGLYEGEIFITAVKTELDSRTESLPKSEKCRLYRELRSCLDLTGPRDYSSPEEMVQRLTSASTVLRRVLDNPALQDCQENNGFGDMMDEDVINNISVRLKLSLTVWDFTLPVTPSLPAVFGISETVIEDRFCLEHGTEGWYSALDHHFRWLLQYRISPFFCRWGDSMRILAYTCPWPADHPKANEYYSDPRLAAYAVPYAPILSCTDAAKNSLRREVEILKSKPHWSKAYFYLWDEPLNVEQYDMICNISNELRSYAPDVRILTTYYCGPSGSELAPSTFEAFAKVPNVLRPHTQIFCTSEWVLGTREDLVKDIVAELRPDLGEEWWTYVCMGPSDPQPNWHLGMRGTQHRAVMWRVWKEGGTGFLYWGSNCYEKAMIPSAEICFRRGLPPGDGVLFYPGEVFSSSHEPVASTRLERILSGMQDIEYLKLYSSRYGREEGLALIEKTGMYLGPDRYTLDHGPVDVMRGEVYRTCRS
;
A
#
# COMPACT_ATOMS: atom_id res chain seq x y z
N MET A 1 4.59 10.71 -16.33
CA MET A 1 5.78 9.93 -15.93
C MET A 1 5.34 8.52 -15.55
N PRO A 2 6.09 7.46 -15.89
CA PRO A 2 5.73 6.09 -15.50
C PRO A 2 5.87 5.87 -13.98
N SER A 3 5.18 4.86 -13.44
CA SER A 3 5.28 4.47 -12.02
C SER A 3 6.70 4.04 -11.61
N THR A 4 7.52 3.58 -12.56
CA THR A 4 8.90 3.17 -12.29
C THR A 4 9.90 4.33 -12.17
N ALA A 5 9.48 5.57 -12.50
CA ALA A 5 10.34 6.74 -12.38
C ALA A 5 10.45 7.24 -10.93
N ASN A 6 11.64 7.63 -10.49
CA ASN A 6 11.85 8.32 -9.22
C ASN A 6 11.88 9.83 -9.49
N VAL A 7 10.74 10.51 -9.37
CA VAL A 7 10.63 11.95 -9.69
C VAL A 7 11.25 12.77 -8.55
N SER A 8 12.50 13.18 -8.73
CA SER A 8 13.19 14.00 -7.70
C SER A 8 12.74 15.46 -7.73
N GLN A 9 12.90 16.16 -6.60
CA GLN A 9 12.58 17.59 -6.50
C GLN A 9 13.39 18.46 -7.48
N GLN A 10 14.56 18.01 -7.90
CA GLN A 10 15.46 18.74 -8.80
C GLN A 10 15.24 18.40 -10.27
N GLU A 11 14.57 17.29 -10.58
CA GLU A 11 14.34 16.82 -11.96
C GLU A 11 13.33 17.72 -12.68
N ALA A 12 13.62 18.11 -13.93
CA ALA A 12 12.65 18.85 -14.73
C ALA A 12 11.54 17.91 -15.24
N PRO A 13 10.25 18.27 -15.14
CA PRO A 13 9.18 17.48 -15.74
C PRO A 13 9.36 17.32 -17.24
N ARG A 14 8.99 16.14 -17.76
CA ARG A 14 8.87 15.91 -19.21
C ARG A 14 7.71 16.72 -19.79
N PRO A 15 7.68 16.95 -21.12
CA PRO A 15 6.51 17.52 -21.80
C PRO A 15 5.23 16.77 -21.43
N LEU A 16 4.11 17.49 -21.36
CA LEU A 16 2.81 16.91 -21.04
C LEU A 16 2.37 15.99 -22.19
N GLU A 17 2.18 14.72 -21.87
CA GLU A 17 1.73 13.68 -22.80
C GLU A 17 0.40 13.11 -22.33
N LYS A 18 -0.41 12.58 -23.26
CA LYS A 18 -1.59 11.80 -22.90
C LYS A 18 -1.18 10.50 -22.20
N VAL A 19 -1.94 10.10 -21.18
CA VAL A 19 -1.70 8.82 -20.48
C VAL A 19 -2.57 7.75 -21.12
N ASN A 20 -1.96 6.66 -21.56
CA ASN A 20 -2.67 5.48 -22.05
C ASN A 20 -2.24 4.29 -21.19
N LEU A 21 -3.18 3.66 -20.50
CA LEU A 21 -2.94 2.51 -19.64
C LEU A 21 -3.61 1.27 -20.23
N LEU A 22 -3.05 0.11 -19.92
CA LEU A 22 -3.60 -1.20 -20.23
C LEU A 22 -3.69 -1.99 -18.92
N ALA A 23 -4.88 -2.43 -18.55
CA ALA A 23 -5.09 -3.22 -17.34
C ALA A 23 -6.08 -4.37 -17.58
N ALA A 24 -5.85 -5.46 -16.86
CA ALA A 24 -6.81 -6.53 -16.66
C ALA A 24 -7.83 -6.12 -15.58
N ARG A 25 -8.90 -6.89 -15.43
CA ARG A 25 -9.78 -6.77 -14.26
C ARG A 25 -9.04 -7.25 -13.01
N ASN A 26 -9.40 -6.69 -11.86
CA ASN A 26 -8.74 -6.97 -10.57
C ASN A 26 -7.24 -6.60 -10.56
N GLU A 27 -6.89 -5.56 -11.32
CA GLU A 27 -5.55 -5.00 -11.43
C GLU A 27 -5.53 -3.54 -10.98
N ARG A 28 -4.42 -3.11 -10.36
CA ARG A 28 -4.12 -1.71 -10.11
C ARG A 28 -2.99 -1.24 -11.01
N GLU A 29 -3.26 -0.28 -11.88
CA GLU A 29 -2.25 0.42 -12.66
C GLU A 29 -1.96 1.80 -12.10
N SER A 30 -0.75 2.31 -12.31
CA SER A 30 -0.35 3.60 -11.74
C SER A 30 0.59 4.40 -12.65
N PHE A 31 0.51 5.71 -12.54
CA PHE A 31 1.42 6.66 -13.19
C PHE A 31 1.65 7.88 -12.30
N GLN A 32 2.53 8.77 -12.73
CA GLN A 32 2.89 9.98 -11.99
C GLN A 32 2.73 11.24 -12.84
N ILE A 33 2.20 12.28 -12.22
CA ILE A 33 2.15 13.65 -12.75
C ILE A 33 3.23 14.45 -12.04
N ALA A 34 4.18 15.00 -12.78
CA ALA A 34 5.24 15.85 -12.26
C ALA A 34 4.92 17.32 -12.54
N LEU A 35 4.90 18.15 -11.51
CA LEU A 35 4.54 19.56 -11.54
C LEU A 35 5.74 20.38 -11.07
N ARG A 36 6.21 21.32 -11.90
CA ARG A 36 7.28 22.25 -11.53
C ARG A 36 6.88 23.69 -11.85
N PRO A 37 6.46 24.46 -10.85
CA PRO A 37 6.14 25.87 -11.06
C PRO A 37 7.43 26.68 -11.26
N LYS A 38 7.43 27.56 -12.27
CA LYS A 38 8.57 28.46 -12.54
C LYS A 38 8.59 29.68 -11.64
N VAL A 39 7.41 30.11 -11.20
CA VAL A 39 7.19 31.31 -10.37
C VAL A 39 6.20 30.98 -9.26
N SER A 40 6.21 31.76 -8.20
CA SER A 40 5.16 31.72 -7.18
C SER A 40 3.93 32.49 -7.63
N TRP A 41 2.75 32.05 -7.18
CA TRP A 41 1.49 32.82 -7.23
C TRP A 41 0.84 32.89 -5.84
N ALA A 42 1.60 32.59 -4.79
CA ALA A 42 1.12 32.67 -3.43
C ALA A 42 0.86 34.13 -3.04
N THR A 43 -0.26 34.37 -2.37
CA THR A 43 -0.58 35.67 -1.74
C THR A 43 0.17 35.85 -0.41
N SER A 44 0.52 34.75 0.26
CA SER A 44 1.34 34.70 1.47
C SER A 44 2.33 33.53 1.39
N GLY A 45 3.62 33.81 1.61
CA GLY A 45 4.70 32.82 1.51
C GLY A 45 5.24 32.63 0.08
N ILE A 46 6.01 31.55 -0.12
CA ILE A 46 6.66 31.24 -1.41
C ILE A 46 5.91 30.12 -2.15
N ALA A 47 5.17 29.26 -1.45
CA ALA A 47 4.50 28.09 -2.03
C ALA A 47 3.14 28.46 -2.63
N GLY A 48 2.92 28.14 -3.91
CA GLY A 48 1.61 28.27 -4.54
C GLY A 48 0.73 27.04 -4.29
N SER A 49 -0.58 27.23 -4.19
CA SER A 49 -1.54 26.12 -4.11
C SER A 49 -2.06 25.75 -5.51
N VAL A 50 -2.12 24.46 -5.81
CA VAL A 50 -2.85 23.94 -6.97
C VAL A 50 -3.98 23.03 -6.51
N GLN A 51 -5.14 23.17 -7.16
CA GLN A 51 -6.26 22.25 -7.02
C GLN A 51 -6.18 21.21 -8.14
N ILE A 52 -6.39 19.95 -7.78
CA ILE A 52 -6.38 18.82 -8.71
C ILE A 52 -7.75 18.18 -8.73
N GLN A 53 -8.41 18.19 -9.87
CA GLN A 53 -9.71 17.56 -10.06
C GLN A 53 -9.59 16.45 -11.09
N CYS A 54 -10.15 15.28 -10.79
CA CYS A 54 -10.21 14.15 -11.72
C CYS A 54 -11.67 13.90 -12.08
N THR A 55 -11.94 13.59 -13.34
CA THR A 55 -13.24 13.04 -13.74
C THR A 55 -13.25 11.53 -13.54
N ASP A 56 -14.45 10.95 -13.44
CA ASP A 56 -14.63 9.52 -13.65
C ASP A 56 -14.10 9.13 -15.04
N LEU A 57 -13.57 7.90 -15.17
CA LEU A 57 -13.30 7.34 -16.48
C LEU A 57 -14.57 6.68 -16.99
N CYS A 58 -15.05 7.09 -18.17
CA CYS A 58 -16.29 6.62 -18.75
C CYS A 58 -16.02 5.84 -20.04
N SER A 59 -16.74 4.74 -20.24
CA SER A 59 -16.78 4.01 -21.51
C SER A 59 -17.91 4.52 -22.41
N SER A 60 -17.87 4.16 -23.69
CA SER A 60 -18.94 4.46 -24.64
C SER A 60 -20.27 3.76 -24.33
N SER A 61 -20.24 2.66 -23.56
CA SER A 61 -21.44 1.94 -23.08
C SER A 61 -22.04 2.57 -21.82
N GLY A 62 -21.38 3.55 -21.21
CA GLY A 62 -21.84 4.23 -20.00
C GLY A 62 -21.30 3.66 -18.69
N ASP A 63 -20.52 2.57 -18.73
CA ASP A 63 -19.80 2.04 -17.56
C ASP A 63 -18.74 3.03 -17.08
N ARG A 64 -18.51 3.07 -15.75
CA ARG A 64 -17.64 4.07 -15.12
C ARG A 64 -16.64 3.46 -14.14
N LEU A 65 -15.48 4.08 -14.05
CA LEU A 65 -14.54 3.95 -12.94
C LEU A 65 -14.57 5.25 -12.14
N VAL A 66 -15.08 5.17 -10.90
CA VAL A 66 -15.43 6.34 -10.10
C VAL A 66 -14.22 6.88 -9.34
N VAL A 67 -14.06 8.21 -9.32
CA VAL A 67 -13.01 8.87 -8.52
C VAL A 67 -13.23 8.66 -7.02
N GLY A 68 -12.15 8.41 -6.28
CA GLY A 68 -12.19 8.08 -4.86
C GLY A 68 -12.50 6.61 -4.56
N GLN A 69 -12.96 5.83 -5.55
CA GLN A 69 -13.16 4.38 -5.44
C GLN A 69 -12.16 3.62 -6.30
N SER A 70 -12.19 3.87 -7.61
CA SER A 70 -11.29 3.26 -8.59
C SER A 70 -10.08 4.13 -8.87
N ILE A 71 -10.19 5.45 -8.72
CA ILE A 71 -9.10 6.38 -9.03
C ILE A 71 -8.70 7.11 -7.75
N THR A 72 -7.44 6.97 -7.35
CA THR A 72 -6.90 7.63 -6.15
C THR A 72 -5.69 8.48 -6.50
N LEU A 73 -5.60 9.65 -5.86
CA LEU A 73 -4.51 10.59 -6.03
C LEU A 73 -3.76 10.74 -4.71
N ARG A 74 -2.44 10.58 -4.78
CA ARG A 74 -1.54 10.65 -3.62
C ARG A 74 -0.38 11.59 -3.94
N ARG A 75 -0.06 12.50 -3.04
CA ARG A 75 1.15 13.30 -3.11
C ARG A 75 2.34 12.40 -2.81
N VAL A 76 3.37 12.47 -3.63
CA VAL A 76 4.64 11.78 -3.37
C VAL A 76 5.49 12.67 -2.48
N VAL A 77 5.74 12.21 -1.26
CA VAL A 77 6.52 12.91 -0.24
C VAL A 77 7.91 12.26 -0.13
N PRO A 78 8.99 13.06 -0.19
CA PRO A 78 10.34 12.54 -0.02
C PRO A 78 10.58 12.00 1.39
N ILE A 79 11.24 10.84 1.48
CA ILE A 79 11.77 10.25 2.70
C ILE A 79 13.28 10.18 2.54
N LEU A 80 14.03 10.84 3.43
CA LEU A 80 15.49 11.03 3.28
C LEU A 80 15.89 11.58 1.89
N GLY A 81 15.09 12.48 1.33
CA GLY A 81 15.31 13.08 0.00
C GLY A 81 14.88 12.19 -1.19
N VAL A 82 14.40 10.97 -0.95
CA VAL A 82 13.93 10.05 -2.00
C VAL A 82 12.41 10.06 -2.08
N PRO A 83 11.79 10.29 -3.26
CA PRO A 83 10.33 10.31 -3.41
C PRO A 83 9.72 8.93 -3.13
N ASP A 84 9.09 8.74 -1.97
CA ASP A 84 8.59 7.41 -1.59
C ASP A 84 7.23 7.38 -0.88
N ALA A 85 6.96 8.21 0.12
CA ALA A 85 5.68 8.15 0.84
C ALA A 85 4.53 8.68 -0.03
N LEU A 86 3.48 7.88 -0.22
CA LEU A 86 2.32 8.20 -1.05
C LEU A 86 1.15 8.70 -0.19
N VAL A 87 1.23 9.97 0.21
CA VAL A 87 0.27 10.61 1.12
C VAL A 87 -1.05 10.90 0.39
N PRO A 88 -2.20 10.38 0.84
CA PRO A 88 -3.51 10.67 0.24
C PRO A 88 -3.78 12.17 0.12
N ILE A 89 -4.28 12.59 -1.04
CA ILE A 89 -4.83 13.93 -1.23
C ILE A 89 -6.31 13.86 -0.83
N ASP A 90 -6.72 14.74 0.09
CA ASP A 90 -8.10 14.78 0.58
C ASP A 90 -9.07 15.09 -0.59
N PRO A 91 -10.05 14.20 -0.88
CA PRO A 91 -11.06 14.47 -1.90
C PRO A 91 -11.91 15.72 -1.61
N LEU A 92 -12.10 16.08 -0.33
CA LEU A 92 -12.88 17.25 0.11
C LEU A 92 -12.09 18.56 -0.06
N SER A 93 -10.77 18.48 -0.06
CA SER A 93 -9.87 19.60 -0.28
C SER A 93 -8.68 19.14 -1.14
N PRO A 94 -8.86 18.98 -2.46
CA PRO A 94 -7.86 18.34 -3.31
C PRO A 94 -6.79 19.35 -3.73
N GLN A 95 -6.21 20.02 -2.74
CA GLN A 95 -5.17 21.03 -2.93
C GLN A 95 -3.82 20.49 -2.48
N ILE A 96 -2.79 20.82 -3.25
CA ILE A 96 -1.40 20.60 -2.84
C ILE A 96 -0.62 21.91 -2.94
N SER A 97 0.26 22.14 -1.97
CA SER A 97 1.21 23.25 -1.99
C SER A 97 2.48 22.85 -2.72
N ILE A 98 2.90 23.66 -3.68
CA ILE A 98 4.07 23.42 -4.51
C ILE A 98 5.00 24.64 -4.50
N GLN A 99 6.31 24.37 -4.40
CA GLN A 99 7.34 25.40 -4.30
C GLN A 99 7.87 25.78 -5.70
N PRO A 100 8.04 27.08 -6.00
CA PRO A 100 8.73 27.55 -7.19
C PRO A 100 10.11 26.93 -7.33
N GLY A 101 10.41 26.42 -8.53
CA GLY A 101 11.71 25.82 -8.82
C GLY A 101 11.89 24.38 -8.32
N GLU A 102 10.94 23.82 -7.56
CA GLU A 102 10.95 22.41 -7.15
C GLU A 102 9.90 21.60 -7.89
N THR A 103 10.21 20.34 -8.18
CA THR A 103 9.25 19.40 -8.77
C THR A 103 8.50 18.66 -7.68
N ALA A 104 7.17 18.77 -7.70
CA ALA A 104 6.27 17.94 -6.91
C ALA A 104 5.68 16.83 -7.79
N ALA A 105 5.49 15.64 -7.22
CA ALA A 105 4.88 14.52 -7.92
C ALA A 105 3.54 14.12 -7.28
N VAL A 106 2.59 13.76 -8.13
CA VAL A 106 1.30 13.17 -7.75
C VAL A 106 1.23 11.79 -8.36
N TRP A 107 1.11 10.78 -7.51
CA TRP A 107 0.89 9.40 -7.87
C TRP A 107 -0.60 9.17 -8.09
N VAL A 108 -0.95 8.69 -9.27
CA VAL A 108 -2.33 8.36 -9.64
C VAL A 108 -2.42 6.86 -9.79
N SER A 109 -3.36 6.24 -9.08
CA SER A 109 -3.64 4.81 -9.19
C SER A 109 -5.04 4.58 -9.70
N VAL A 110 -5.17 3.64 -10.64
CA VAL A 110 -6.43 3.20 -11.23
C VAL A 110 -6.61 1.72 -10.91
N ASN A 111 -7.50 1.44 -9.97
CA ASN A 111 -7.90 0.10 -9.54
C ASN A 111 -9.11 -0.35 -10.36
N VAL A 112 -8.92 -1.38 -11.18
CA VAL A 112 -9.97 -1.95 -12.04
C VAL A 112 -10.72 -3.04 -11.26
N PRO A 113 -12.03 -2.87 -10.98
CA PRO A 113 -12.81 -3.89 -10.29
C PRO A 113 -12.85 -5.22 -11.04
N CYS A 114 -13.00 -6.33 -10.30
CA CYS A 114 -13.08 -7.68 -10.86
C CYS A 114 -14.22 -7.86 -11.88
N GLY A 115 -15.34 -7.14 -11.71
CA GLY A 115 -16.49 -7.17 -12.60
C GLY A 115 -16.52 -6.08 -13.67
N GLN A 116 -15.47 -5.25 -13.81
CA GLN A 116 -15.50 -4.12 -14.73
C GLN A 116 -15.61 -4.57 -16.19
N PRO A 117 -16.60 -4.10 -16.98
CA PRO A 117 -16.70 -4.48 -18.38
C PRO A 117 -15.44 -4.12 -19.18
N PRO A 118 -15.00 -4.98 -20.12
CA PRO A 118 -13.83 -4.71 -20.92
C PRO A 118 -14.14 -3.60 -21.92
N GLY A 119 -13.17 -2.74 -22.21
CA GLY A 119 -13.38 -1.61 -23.12
C GLY A 119 -12.41 -0.46 -22.90
N LEU A 120 -12.58 0.59 -23.70
CA LEU A 120 -11.86 1.84 -23.54
C LEU A 120 -12.64 2.74 -22.58
N TYR A 121 -11.95 3.26 -21.57
CA TYR A 121 -12.45 4.24 -20.62
C TYR A 121 -11.63 5.51 -20.73
N GLU A 122 -12.29 6.65 -20.80
CA GLU A 122 -11.64 7.96 -20.97
C GLU A 122 -12.10 8.95 -19.91
N GLY A 123 -11.19 9.81 -19.50
CA GLY A 123 -11.46 10.91 -18.58
C GLY A 123 -10.24 11.80 -18.43
N GLU A 124 -10.29 12.74 -17.50
CA GLU A 124 -9.40 13.89 -17.51
C GLU A 124 -9.02 14.33 -16.10
N ILE A 125 -7.80 14.84 -15.98
CA ILE A 125 -7.29 15.46 -14.76
C ILE A 125 -7.02 16.93 -15.05
N PHE A 126 -7.68 17.80 -14.29
CA PHE A 126 -7.53 19.24 -14.34
C PHE A 126 -6.65 19.69 -13.17
N ILE A 127 -5.65 20.51 -13.48
CA ILE A 127 -4.74 21.07 -12.47
C ILE A 127 -4.80 22.59 -12.61
N THR A 128 -5.35 23.23 -11.60
CA THR A 128 -5.64 24.66 -11.61
C THR A 128 -4.85 25.34 -10.50
N ALA A 129 -4.10 26.39 -10.84
CA ALA A 129 -3.48 27.24 -9.83
C ALA A 129 -4.58 28.00 -9.08
N VAL A 130 -4.59 27.89 -7.76
CA VAL A 130 -5.54 28.61 -6.91
C VAL A 130 -4.77 29.72 -6.21
N LYS A 131 -5.22 30.96 -6.37
CA LYS A 131 -4.84 32.02 -5.44
C LYS A 131 -5.58 31.72 -4.15
N THR A 132 -4.86 31.45 -3.08
CA THR A 132 -5.43 31.55 -1.73
C THR A 132 -5.81 33.02 -1.55
N GLU A 133 -7.02 33.38 -1.95
CA GLU A 133 -7.65 34.53 -1.34
C GLU A 133 -7.59 34.27 0.16
N LEU A 134 -7.08 35.25 0.89
CA LEU A 134 -7.13 35.25 2.34
C LEU A 134 -8.52 34.75 2.69
N ASP A 135 -8.61 33.62 3.39
CA ASP A 135 -9.88 33.16 3.93
C ASP A 135 -10.59 34.42 4.44
N SER A 136 -11.66 34.83 3.77
CA SER A 136 -12.80 35.38 4.46
C SER A 136 -13.28 34.24 5.34
N ARG A 137 -12.49 33.93 6.39
CA ARG A 137 -13.02 33.61 7.69
C ARG A 137 -14.12 34.62 7.80
N THR A 138 -15.36 34.16 7.63
CA THR A 138 -16.58 34.79 8.10
C THR A 138 -16.12 35.78 9.15
N GLU A 139 -16.13 37.09 8.85
CA GLU A 139 -15.88 38.09 9.87
C GLU A 139 -16.99 37.83 10.87
N SER A 140 -16.65 37.00 11.83
CA SER A 140 -17.56 36.53 12.82
C SER A 140 -17.75 37.80 13.61
N LEU A 141 -18.89 38.46 13.37
CA LEU A 141 -19.34 39.67 14.05
C LEU A 141 -18.73 39.67 15.47
N PRO A 142 -17.99 40.74 15.85
CA PRO A 142 -17.41 40.86 17.18
C PRO A 142 -18.40 40.37 18.23
N LYS A 143 -17.94 39.63 19.25
CA LYS A 143 -18.83 38.99 20.24
C LYS A 143 -19.82 39.98 20.87
N SER A 144 -19.44 41.25 20.99
CA SER A 144 -20.27 42.38 21.41
C SER A 144 -21.48 42.63 20.48
N GLU A 145 -21.28 42.51 19.18
CA GLU A 145 -22.25 42.78 18.12
C GLU A 145 -23.22 41.60 17.94
N LYS A 146 -22.71 40.36 18.01
CA LYS A 146 -23.56 39.15 18.12
C LYS A 146 -24.46 39.20 19.37
N CYS A 147 -23.92 39.60 20.51
CA CYS A 147 -24.69 39.77 21.75
C CYS A 147 -25.72 40.92 21.68
N ARG A 148 -25.49 41.91 20.80
CA ARG A 148 -26.44 43.00 20.56
C ARG A 148 -27.59 42.53 19.68
N LEU A 149 -27.28 41.92 18.53
CA LEU A 149 -28.27 41.35 17.60
C LEU A 149 -29.14 40.30 18.29
N TYR A 150 -28.53 39.41 19.10
CA TYR A 150 -29.27 38.43 19.89
C TYR A 150 -30.26 39.09 20.87
N ARG A 151 -29.87 40.17 21.55
CA ARG A 151 -30.76 40.92 22.45
C ARG A 151 -31.90 41.61 21.71
N GLU A 152 -31.61 42.20 20.56
CA GLU A 152 -32.62 42.89 19.73
C GLU A 152 -33.65 41.89 19.18
N LEU A 153 -33.22 40.73 18.67
CA LEU A 153 -34.10 39.66 18.19
C LEU A 153 -34.89 39.00 19.33
N ARG A 154 -34.29 38.81 20.51
CA ARG A 154 -34.99 38.28 21.68
C ARG A 154 -36.05 39.25 22.21
N SER A 155 -35.77 40.55 22.18
CA SER A 155 -36.74 41.60 22.48
C SER A 155 -37.93 41.58 21.51
N CYS A 156 -37.71 41.36 20.20
CA CYS A 156 -38.80 41.13 19.24
C CYS A 156 -39.67 39.94 19.63
N LEU A 157 -39.05 38.80 19.96
CA LEU A 157 -39.78 37.58 20.32
C LEU A 157 -40.62 37.79 21.59
N ASP A 158 -40.06 38.46 22.60
CA ASP A 158 -40.77 38.78 23.84
C ASP A 158 -41.97 39.72 23.61
N LEU A 159 -41.87 40.63 22.64
CA LEU A 159 -42.97 41.52 22.22
C LEU A 159 -44.10 40.77 21.49
N THR A 160 -43.77 39.65 20.82
CA THR A 160 -44.70 38.82 20.03
C THR A 160 -45.18 37.55 20.73
N GLY A 161 -44.74 37.29 21.97
CA GLY A 161 -45.09 36.08 22.72
C GLY A 161 -46.59 35.98 23.03
N PRO A 162 -47.13 34.76 23.18
CA PRO A 162 -48.54 34.55 23.46
C PRO A 162 -48.86 35.03 24.88
N ARG A 163 -49.68 36.08 24.99
CA ARG A 163 -50.30 36.53 26.24
C ARG A 163 -51.76 36.87 25.95
N ASP A 164 -52.64 36.66 26.93
CA ASP A 164 -54.04 37.06 26.83
C ASP A 164 -54.11 38.58 26.59
N TYR A 165 -54.59 38.98 25.41
CA TYR A 165 -54.60 40.38 24.98
C TYR A 165 -55.86 41.09 25.51
N SER A 166 -55.67 42.26 26.11
CA SER A 166 -56.74 43.08 26.67
C SER A 166 -57.44 43.99 25.64
N SER A 167 -56.81 44.33 24.51
CA SER A 167 -57.47 45.02 23.37
C SER A 167 -56.77 44.82 22.01
N PRO A 168 -57.50 44.97 20.87
CA PRO A 168 -56.91 44.92 19.52
C PRO A 168 -55.89 46.03 19.24
N GLU A 169 -56.01 47.18 19.90
CA GLU A 169 -55.13 48.33 19.73
C GLU A 169 -53.74 48.07 20.34
N GLU A 170 -53.68 47.39 21.49
CA GLU A 170 -52.41 46.95 22.09
C GLU A 170 -51.66 45.96 21.20
N MET A 171 -52.39 45.09 20.49
CA MET A 171 -51.82 44.11 19.57
C MET A 171 -51.16 44.80 18.37
N VAL A 172 -51.86 45.77 17.75
CA VAL A 172 -51.33 46.55 16.62
C VAL A 172 -50.10 47.35 17.03
N GLN A 173 -50.11 47.97 18.21
CA GLN A 173 -48.97 48.76 18.69
C GLN A 173 -47.71 47.91 18.94
N ARG A 174 -47.87 46.69 19.47
CA ARG A 174 -46.76 45.74 19.67
C ARG A 174 -46.22 45.18 18.36
N LEU A 175 -47.09 44.82 17.42
CA LEU A 175 -46.70 44.41 16.07
C LEU A 175 -45.90 45.51 15.37
N THR A 176 -46.33 46.76 15.52
CA THR A 176 -45.63 47.93 14.95
C THR A 176 -44.24 48.10 15.60
N SER A 177 -44.14 47.89 16.90
CA SER A 177 -42.86 47.96 17.64
C SER A 177 -41.90 46.82 17.26
N ALA A 178 -42.40 45.59 17.16
CA ALA A 178 -41.61 44.45 16.70
C ALA A 178 -41.12 44.62 15.25
N SER A 179 -41.99 45.10 14.36
CA SER A 179 -41.63 45.44 12.98
C SER A 179 -40.54 46.51 12.89
N THR A 180 -40.56 47.48 13.81
CA THR A 180 -39.55 48.56 13.87
C THR A 180 -38.19 48.03 14.34
N VAL A 181 -38.16 47.11 15.31
CA VAL A 181 -36.91 46.48 15.77
C VAL A 181 -36.34 45.55 14.70
N LEU A 182 -37.18 44.78 14.00
CA LEU A 182 -36.74 43.95 12.87
C LEU A 182 -36.15 44.78 11.72
N ARG A 183 -36.79 45.91 11.37
CA ARG A 183 -36.22 46.84 10.36
C ARG A 183 -34.84 47.34 10.76
N ARG A 184 -34.65 47.72 12.03
CA ARG A 184 -33.34 48.17 12.53
C ARG A 184 -32.27 47.08 12.51
N VAL A 185 -32.66 45.82 12.75
CA VAL A 185 -31.75 44.67 12.62
C VAL A 185 -31.35 44.46 11.17
N LEU A 186 -32.29 44.58 10.22
CA LEU A 186 -32.03 44.46 8.79
C LEU A 186 -31.20 45.62 8.22
N ASP A 187 -31.34 46.81 8.77
CA ASP A 187 -30.54 48.00 8.41
C ASP A 187 -29.12 47.98 9.04
N ASN A 188 -28.74 46.90 9.73
CA ASN A 188 -27.40 46.78 10.28
C ASN A 188 -26.37 46.65 9.14
N PRO A 189 -25.31 47.48 9.10
CA PRO A 189 -24.29 47.44 8.05
C PRO A 189 -23.68 46.05 7.85
N ALA A 190 -23.52 45.27 8.93
CA ALA A 190 -22.98 43.91 8.88
C ALA A 190 -23.92 42.85 8.29
N LEU A 191 -25.18 43.20 8.03
CA LEU A 191 -26.18 42.36 7.36
C LEU A 191 -26.53 42.88 5.95
N GLN A 192 -26.01 44.05 5.55
CA GLN A 192 -26.21 44.62 4.21
C GLN A 192 -25.45 43.84 3.13
N ASP A 193 -24.34 43.18 3.47
CA ASP A 193 -23.60 42.28 2.57
C ASP A 193 -24.40 41.02 2.16
N CYS A 194 -25.52 40.73 2.84
CA CYS A 194 -26.44 39.65 2.48
C CYS A 194 -27.51 40.06 1.44
N GLN A 195 -27.54 41.33 1.01
CA GLN A 195 -28.43 41.77 -0.07
C GLN A 195 -27.85 41.39 -1.44
N GLU A 196 -28.35 40.30 -2.01
CA GLU A 196 -28.20 40.03 -3.44
C GLU A 196 -28.85 41.17 -4.24
N ASN A 197 -28.03 41.97 -4.93
CA ASN A 197 -28.51 42.83 -6.00
C ASN A 197 -27.75 42.50 -7.29
N ASN A 198 -28.44 41.75 -8.15
CA ASN A 198 -28.32 41.82 -9.60
C ASN A 198 -28.48 43.29 -10.04
N GLY A 199 -27.46 43.84 -10.70
CA GLY A 199 -27.54 45.15 -11.33
C GLY A 199 -26.38 45.37 -12.29
N PHE A 200 -26.65 45.23 -13.60
CA PHE A 200 -25.78 45.66 -14.69
C PHE A 200 -25.35 47.12 -14.49
N GLY A 201 -24.05 47.38 -14.43
CA GLY A 201 -23.48 48.73 -14.40
C GLY A 201 -21.98 48.68 -14.64
N ASP A 202 -21.55 49.27 -15.75
CA ASP A 202 -20.19 49.40 -16.26
C ASP A 202 -19.09 49.45 -15.19
N MET A 203 -18.36 48.34 -15.06
CA MET A 203 -16.97 48.35 -14.64
C MET A 203 -16.17 47.61 -15.70
N MET A 204 -15.20 48.32 -16.25
CA MET A 204 -14.30 47.84 -17.29
C MET A 204 -13.71 46.47 -16.94
N ASP A 205 -13.59 45.63 -17.96
CA ASP A 205 -12.80 44.40 -17.99
C ASP A 205 -11.40 44.62 -17.37
N GLU A 206 -11.27 44.37 -16.07
CA GLU A 206 -9.99 44.00 -15.47
C GLU A 206 -10.15 42.60 -14.87
N ASP A 207 -9.50 41.66 -15.54
CA ASP A 207 -9.20 40.32 -15.07
C ASP A 207 -10.38 39.33 -14.96
N VAL A 208 -10.96 39.00 -16.12
CA VAL A 208 -11.26 37.59 -16.43
C VAL A 208 -9.93 36.84 -16.39
N ILE A 209 -9.46 36.49 -15.19
CA ILE A 209 -8.44 35.47 -15.02
C ILE A 209 -9.10 34.19 -15.53
N ASN A 210 -8.90 33.90 -16.81
CA ASN A 210 -8.97 32.53 -17.27
C ASN A 210 -8.04 31.75 -16.33
N ASN A 211 -8.61 31.05 -15.35
CA ASN A 211 -7.90 30.05 -14.58
C ASN A 211 -7.53 28.95 -15.58
N ILE A 212 -6.42 29.16 -16.29
CA ILE A 212 -5.89 28.24 -17.29
C ILE A 212 -5.53 26.96 -16.53
N SER A 213 -6.42 25.99 -16.62
CA SER A 213 -6.19 24.66 -16.05
C SER A 213 -5.33 23.87 -17.01
N VAL A 214 -4.32 23.18 -16.47
CA VAL A 214 -3.61 22.16 -17.23
C VAL A 214 -4.52 20.94 -17.30
N ARG A 215 -4.85 20.52 -18.51
CA ARG A 215 -5.74 19.39 -18.79
C ARG A 215 -4.93 18.18 -19.26
N LEU A 216 -4.89 17.15 -18.44
CA LEU A 216 -4.27 15.87 -18.75
C LEU A 216 -5.34 14.85 -19.18
N LYS A 217 -5.22 14.31 -20.40
CA LYS A 217 -6.09 13.23 -20.88
C LYS A 217 -5.61 11.88 -20.36
N LEU A 218 -6.54 11.10 -19.82
CA LEU A 218 -6.31 9.75 -19.32
C LEU A 218 -7.23 8.77 -20.06
N SER A 219 -6.61 7.76 -20.67
CA SER A 219 -7.30 6.66 -21.33
C SER A 219 -6.83 5.34 -20.73
N LEU A 220 -7.77 4.45 -20.41
CA LEU A 220 -7.52 3.11 -19.89
C LEU A 220 -8.20 2.09 -20.79
N THR A 221 -7.44 1.13 -21.30
CA THR A 221 -7.98 -0.08 -21.93
C THR A 221 -8.11 -1.18 -20.89
N VAL A 222 -9.35 -1.54 -20.55
CA VAL A 222 -9.67 -2.70 -19.71
C VAL A 222 -9.81 -3.92 -20.62
N TRP A 223 -8.94 -4.91 -20.47
CA TRP A 223 -9.02 -6.16 -21.21
C TRP A 223 -9.87 -7.20 -20.48
N ASP A 224 -10.57 -8.04 -21.24
CA ASP A 224 -11.28 -9.25 -20.83
C ASP A 224 -10.36 -10.39 -20.33
N PHE A 225 -9.53 -10.07 -19.34
CA PHE A 225 -8.80 -11.01 -18.52
C PHE A 225 -8.92 -10.54 -17.07
N THR A 226 -9.11 -11.45 -16.14
CA THR A 226 -9.23 -11.12 -14.71
C THR A 226 -8.05 -11.72 -13.97
N LEU A 227 -7.23 -10.87 -13.34
CA LEU A 227 -6.17 -11.35 -12.46
C LEU A 227 -6.81 -12.13 -11.30
N PRO A 228 -6.26 -13.29 -10.92
CA PRO A 228 -6.87 -14.11 -9.87
C PRO A 228 -6.91 -13.33 -8.55
N VAL A 229 -7.96 -13.57 -7.75
CA VAL A 229 -8.11 -12.94 -6.43
C VAL A 229 -7.03 -13.46 -5.48
N THR A 230 -6.81 -14.77 -5.47
CA THR A 230 -5.65 -15.38 -4.82
C THR A 230 -4.43 -15.19 -5.71
N PRO A 231 -3.36 -14.51 -5.25
CA PRO A 231 -2.12 -14.40 -6.00
C PRO A 231 -1.58 -15.78 -6.38
N SER A 232 -1.17 -15.94 -7.63
CA SER A 232 -0.64 -17.22 -8.11
C SER A 232 0.75 -17.53 -7.56
N LEU A 233 1.48 -16.52 -7.08
CA LEU A 233 2.73 -16.66 -6.34
C LEU A 233 2.47 -16.18 -4.90
N PRO A 234 2.52 -17.05 -3.89
CA PRO A 234 2.49 -16.65 -2.49
C PRO A 234 3.65 -15.71 -2.18
N ALA A 235 3.34 -14.55 -1.63
CA ALA A 235 4.33 -13.57 -1.21
C ALA A 235 4.01 -13.16 0.23
N VAL A 236 4.81 -13.63 1.19
CA VAL A 236 4.58 -13.43 2.62
C VAL A 236 5.45 -12.32 3.19
N PHE A 237 4.85 -11.38 3.93
CA PHE A 237 5.57 -10.19 4.40
C PHE A 237 5.37 -10.02 5.91
N GLY A 238 6.49 -9.86 6.61
CA GLY A 238 6.51 -9.68 8.05
C GLY A 238 6.00 -8.31 8.48
N ILE A 239 5.29 -8.28 9.60
CA ILE A 239 4.90 -7.09 10.34
C ILE A 239 5.41 -7.27 11.77
N SER A 240 6.31 -6.39 12.19
CA SER A 240 6.83 -6.37 13.55
C SER A 240 5.75 -5.84 14.50
N GLU A 241 5.19 -6.71 15.32
CA GLU A 241 4.17 -6.33 16.31
C GLU A 241 4.74 -5.38 17.36
N THR A 242 6.01 -5.57 17.75
CA THR A 242 6.71 -4.71 18.72
C THR A 242 6.84 -3.27 18.24
N VAL A 243 6.95 -3.03 16.93
CA VAL A 243 7.00 -1.67 16.39
C VAL A 243 5.62 -1.02 16.42
N ILE A 244 4.55 -1.80 16.21
CA ILE A 244 3.16 -1.31 16.37
C ILE A 244 2.91 -0.98 17.85
N GLU A 245 3.27 -1.88 18.76
CA GLU A 245 3.14 -1.71 20.21
C GLU A 245 3.85 -0.45 20.69
N ASP A 246 5.14 -0.31 20.36
CA ASP A 246 5.94 0.84 20.76
C ASP A 246 5.37 2.13 20.18
N ARG A 247 5.12 2.18 18.86
CA ARG A 247 4.73 3.42 18.18
C ARG A 247 3.37 3.93 18.59
N PHE A 248 2.41 3.03 18.82
CA PHE A 248 1.04 3.39 19.19
C PHE A 248 0.78 3.25 20.70
N CYS A 249 1.81 2.97 21.50
CA CYS A 249 1.72 2.76 22.95
C CYS A 249 0.65 1.72 23.33
N LEU A 250 0.60 0.61 22.59
CA LEU A 250 -0.38 -0.44 22.78
C LEU A 250 0.19 -1.54 23.66
N GLU A 251 -0.58 -1.95 24.67
CA GLU A 251 -0.24 -3.10 25.49
C GLU A 251 -0.68 -4.39 24.77
N HIS A 252 0.23 -5.38 24.76
CA HIS A 252 0.03 -6.65 24.07
C HIS A 252 -1.22 -7.39 24.57
N GLY A 253 -2.06 -7.86 23.65
CA GLY A 253 -3.30 -8.56 23.96
C GLY A 253 -4.50 -7.67 24.33
N THR A 254 -4.36 -6.34 24.31
CA THR A 254 -5.50 -5.42 24.46
C THR A 254 -6.34 -5.30 23.19
N GLU A 255 -7.57 -4.80 23.31
CA GLU A 255 -8.45 -4.51 22.15
C GLU A 255 -7.78 -3.56 21.13
N GLY A 256 -7.05 -2.55 21.62
CA GLY A 256 -6.31 -1.63 20.75
C GLY A 256 -5.21 -2.34 19.96
N TRP A 257 -4.51 -3.28 20.59
CA TRP A 257 -3.51 -4.12 19.93
C TRP A 257 -4.12 -5.00 18.83
N TYR A 258 -5.20 -5.73 19.14
CA TYR A 258 -5.92 -6.54 18.15
C TYR A 258 -6.43 -5.71 16.96
N SER A 259 -7.02 -4.54 17.26
CA SER A 259 -7.53 -3.61 16.24
C SER A 259 -6.41 -3.10 15.33
N ALA A 260 -5.26 -2.72 15.91
CA ALA A 260 -4.11 -2.27 15.14
C ALA A 260 -3.57 -3.39 14.22
N LEU A 261 -3.45 -4.62 14.72
CA LEU A 261 -3.02 -5.75 13.90
C LEU A 261 -4.01 -6.06 12.77
N ASP A 262 -5.31 -6.10 13.05
CA ASP A 262 -6.36 -6.31 12.03
C ASP A 262 -6.38 -5.24 10.97
N HIS A 263 -6.20 -3.98 11.37
CA HIS A 263 -6.09 -2.87 10.45
C HIS A 263 -4.93 -3.05 9.47
N HIS A 264 -3.72 -3.34 9.96
CA HIS A 264 -2.55 -3.55 9.11
C HIS A 264 -2.67 -4.79 8.21
N PHE A 265 -3.21 -5.90 8.74
CA PHE A 265 -3.46 -7.12 7.97
C PHE A 265 -4.37 -6.83 6.79
N ARG A 266 -5.56 -6.25 7.04
CA ARG A 266 -6.54 -5.96 6.00
C ARG A 266 -6.03 -4.96 4.98
N TRP A 267 -5.29 -3.95 5.44
CA TRP A 267 -4.70 -2.95 4.57
C TRP A 267 -3.67 -3.55 3.60
N LEU A 268 -2.85 -4.51 4.04
CA LEU A 268 -1.84 -5.13 3.17
C LEU A 268 -2.40 -6.11 2.13
N LEU A 269 -3.56 -6.75 2.39
CA LEU A 269 -4.18 -7.69 1.44
C LEU A 269 -4.46 -7.07 0.06
N GLN A 270 -4.67 -5.75 -0.02
CA GLN A 270 -4.90 -5.05 -1.29
C GLN A 270 -3.65 -5.04 -2.20
N TYR A 271 -2.47 -5.29 -1.64
CA TYR A 271 -1.19 -5.33 -2.37
C TYR A 271 -0.80 -6.74 -2.80
N ARG A 272 -1.75 -7.69 -2.78
CA ARG A 272 -1.51 -9.11 -3.09
C ARG A 272 -0.50 -9.78 -2.14
N ILE A 273 -0.27 -9.18 -0.99
CA ILE A 273 0.63 -9.67 0.05
C ILE A 273 -0.14 -10.55 1.04
N SER A 274 0.49 -11.63 1.49
CA SER A 274 0.03 -12.47 2.59
C SER A 274 0.75 -12.08 3.89
N PRO A 275 0.16 -11.25 4.77
CA PRO A 275 0.88 -10.71 5.90
C PRO A 275 1.04 -11.75 7.02
N PHE A 276 2.16 -11.68 7.74
CA PHE A 276 2.35 -12.38 9.00
C PHE A 276 2.92 -11.42 10.05
N PHE A 277 2.46 -11.53 11.29
CA PHE A 277 3.04 -10.86 12.44
C PHE A 277 4.24 -11.65 12.94
N CYS A 278 5.23 -10.93 13.47
CA CYS A 278 6.46 -11.55 13.92
C CYS A 278 7.08 -10.89 15.16
N ARG A 279 7.67 -11.77 15.98
CA ARG A 279 8.60 -11.46 17.07
C ARG A 279 9.85 -12.33 16.94
N TRP A 280 11.02 -11.70 16.90
CA TRP A 280 12.29 -12.40 17.03
C TRP A 280 12.61 -12.58 18.52
N GLY A 281 12.85 -13.82 18.92
CA GLY A 281 13.39 -14.18 20.21
C GLY A 281 14.90 -14.40 20.15
N ASP A 282 15.43 -15.06 21.18
CA ASP A 282 16.85 -15.40 21.25
C ASP A 282 17.27 -16.32 20.09
N SER A 283 18.51 -16.12 19.62
CA SER A 283 19.15 -16.95 18.59
C SER A 283 18.33 -17.10 17.29
N MET A 284 17.67 -16.03 16.85
CA MET A 284 16.88 -15.96 15.60
C MET A 284 15.67 -16.91 15.55
N ARG A 285 15.21 -17.39 16.71
CA ARG A 285 13.88 -18.01 16.79
C ARG A 285 12.82 -16.97 16.48
N ILE A 286 11.85 -17.35 15.67
CA ILE A 286 10.77 -16.44 15.29
C ILE A 286 9.42 -17.00 15.74
N LEU A 287 8.64 -16.17 16.41
CA LEU A 287 7.20 -16.39 16.56
C LEU A 287 6.53 -15.71 15.38
N ALA A 288 6.09 -16.49 14.40
CA ALA A 288 5.39 -16.00 13.21
C ALA A 288 3.94 -16.51 13.18
N TYR A 289 2.98 -15.63 12.91
CA TYR A 289 1.56 -15.98 12.85
C TYR A 289 0.78 -14.97 12.00
N THR A 290 -0.26 -15.42 11.30
CA THR A 290 -1.10 -14.51 10.50
C THR A 290 -2.32 -13.99 11.26
N CYS A 291 -2.95 -14.81 12.12
CA CYS A 291 -4.10 -14.37 12.92
C CYS A 291 -3.70 -14.20 14.40
N PRO A 292 -3.95 -13.02 15.02
CA PRO A 292 -3.67 -12.83 16.43
C PRO A 292 -4.67 -13.55 17.35
N TRP A 293 -5.84 -13.93 16.83
CA TRP A 293 -6.84 -14.69 17.58
C TRP A 293 -6.59 -16.21 17.48
N PRO A 294 -6.92 -16.96 18.55
CA PRO A 294 -6.91 -18.43 18.50
C PRO A 294 -7.85 -19.01 17.42
N ALA A 295 -7.57 -20.21 16.93
CA ALA A 295 -8.33 -20.84 15.84
C ALA A 295 -9.82 -21.11 16.13
N ASP A 296 -10.23 -21.20 17.41
CA ASP A 296 -11.63 -21.33 17.79
C ASP A 296 -12.40 -20.00 17.83
N HIS A 297 -11.70 -18.87 17.72
CA HIS A 297 -12.31 -17.55 17.68
C HIS A 297 -12.94 -17.27 16.30
N PRO A 298 -14.13 -16.65 16.22
CA PRO A 298 -14.78 -16.35 14.93
C PRO A 298 -13.90 -15.56 13.94
N LYS A 299 -13.07 -14.64 14.45
CA LYS A 299 -12.13 -13.84 13.63
C LYS A 299 -11.07 -14.69 12.92
N ALA A 300 -10.68 -15.84 13.48
CA ALA A 300 -9.67 -16.68 12.84
C ALA A 300 -10.16 -17.20 11.47
N ASN A 301 -11.45 -17.55 11.37
CA ASN A 301 -12.02 -17.97 10.10
C ASN A 301 -12.08 -16.80 9.10
N GLU A 302 -12.39 -15.56 9.54
CA GLU A 302 -12.35 -14.37 8.66
C GLU A 302 -10.97 -14.16 8.04
N TYR A 303 -9.90 -14.34 8.82
CA TYR A 303 -8.52 -14.22 8.35
C TYR A 303 -8.15 -15.31 7.36
N TYR A 304 -8.21 -16.57 7.80
CA TYR A 304 -7.63 -17.68 7.05
C TYR A 304 -8.44 -18.05 5.81
N SER A 305 -9.74 -17.71 5.76
CA SER A 305 -10.59 -17.94 4.59
C SER A 305 -10.56 -16.81 3.56
N ASP A 306 -9.91 -15.66 3.83
CA ASP A 306 -9.83 -14.56 2.86
C ASP A 306 -9.15 -15.05 1.56
N PRO A 307 -9.81 -14.95 0.40
CA PRO A 307 -9.26 -15.46 -0.86
C PRO A 307 -8.01 -14.70 -1.32
N ARG A 308 -7.77 -13.47 -0.84
CA ARG A 308 -6.56 -12.70 -1.17
C ARG A 308 -5.32 -13.25 -0.45
N LEU A 309 -5.52 -14.02 0.62
CA LEU A 309 -4.44 -14.66 1.37
C LEU A 309 -4.01 -15.95 0.64
N ALA A 310 -2.79 -15.96 0.11
CA ALA A 310 -2.24 -17.09 -0.64
C ALA A 310 -1.57 -18.14 0.25
N ALA A 311 -0.93 -17.70 1.33
CA ALA A 311 -0.33 -18.54 2.37
C ALA A 311 -0.52 -17.88 3.74
N TYR A 312 -0.47 -18.65 4.83
CA TYR A 312 -0.53 -18.07 6.17
C TYR A 312 0.32 -18.81 7.19
N ALA A 313 0.91 -18.04 8.11
CA ALA A 313 1.73 -18.57 9.19
C ALA A 313 0.84 -19.02 10.36
N VAL A 314 1.11 -20.21 10.89
CA VAL A 314 0.48 -20.74 12.10
C VAL A 314 1.45 -20.56 13.28
N PRO A 315 0.99 -20.03 14.43
CA PRO A 315 1.84 -19.87 15.60
C PRO A 315 2.30 -21.24 16.13
N TYR A 316 3.61 -21.43 16.30
CA TYR A 316 4.15 -22.63 16.96
C TYR A 316 4.00 -22.59 18.50
N ALA A 317 3.91 -21.39 19.07
CA ALA A 317 3.74 -21.15 20.50
C ALA A 317 2.57 -20.19 20.73
N PRO A 318 1.92 -20.21 21.91
CA PRO A 318 0.81 -19.31 22.19
C PRO A 318 1.25 -17.85 22.08
N ILE A 319 0.41 -17.06 21.41
CA ILE A 319 0.68 -15.64 21.17
C ILE A 319 0.69 -14.87 22.51
N LEU A 320 -0.22 -15.21 23.44
CA LEU A 320 -0.39 -14.51 24.72
C LEU A 320 0.19 -15.24 25.95
N SER A 321 0.79 -16.44 25.83
CA SER A 321 1.16 -17.25 27.02
C SER A 321 2.51 -17.97 26.93
N CYS A 322 3.28 -17.89 28.02
CA CYS A 322 4.62 -18.48 28.18
C CYS A 322 4.66 -19.62 29.22
N THR A 323 3.73 -20.58 29.20
CA THR A 323 3.74 -21.73 30.14
C THR A 323 3.33 -23.05 29.47
N ASP A 324 3.56 -24.19 30.13
CA ASP A 324 3.29 -25.56 29.63
C ASP A 324 1.86 -25.83 29.12
N ALA A 325 0.89 -24.95 29.42
CA ALA A 325 -0.41 -24.89 28.74
C ALA A 325 -0.28 -24.68 27.20
N ALA A 326 0.91 -24.25 26.74
CA ALA A 326 1.27 -24.03 25.34
C ALA A 326 1.14 -25.25 24.45
N LYS A 327 1.53 -26.45 24.91
CA LYS A 327 1.50 -27.67 24.07
C LYS A 327 0.07 -28.11 23.76
N ASN A 328 -0.81 -28.07 24.77
CA ASN A 328 -2.23 -28.35 24.58
C ASN A 328 -2.90 -27.28 23.70
N SER A 329 -2.44 -26.03 23.77
CA SER A 329 -2.89 -24.95 22.91
C SER A 329 -2.49 -25.17 21.45
N LEU A 330 -1.23 -25.51 21.16
CA LEU A 330 -0.73 -25.75 19.81
C LEU A 330 -1.46 -26.93 19.15
N ARG A 331 -1.60 -28.05 19.86
CA ARG A 331 -2.31 -29.22 19.34
C ARG A 331 -3.75 -28.88 18.97
N ARG A 332 -4.46 -28.16 19.85
CA ARG A 332 -5.84 -27.74 19.60
C ARG A 332 -5.94 -26.79 18.41
N GLU A 333 -5.03 -25.83 18.30
CA GLU A 333 -4.93 -24.90 17.17
C GLU A 333 -4.81 -25.68 15.84
N VAL A 334 -3.87 -26.63 15.77
CA VAL A 334 -3.62 -27.47 14.60
C VAL A 334 -4.83 -28.35 14.28
N GLU A 335 -5.44 -29.01 15.26
CA GLU A 335 -6.61 -29.87 15.07
C GLU A 335 -7.79 -29.09 14.47
N ILE A 336 -8.01 -27.84 14.93
CA ILE A 336 -9.05 -26.98 14.38
C ILE A 336 -8.71 -26.57 12.95
N LEU A 337 -7.50 -26.03 12.70
CA LEU A 337 -7.12 -25.49 11.40
C LEU A 337 -7.03 -26.58 10.32
N LYS A 338 -6.56 -27.77 10.66
CA LYS A 338 -6.48 -28.93 9.75
C LYS A 338 -7.84 -29.40 9.25
N SER A 339 -8.90 -29.16 10.02
CA SER A 339 -10.28 -29.48 9.59
C SER A 339 -10.83 -28.50 8.55
N LYS A 340 -10.13 -27.39 8.27
CA LYS A 340 -10.60 -26.32 7.40
C LYS A 340 -10.08 -26.46 5.96
N PRO A 341 -10.84 -26.02 4.95
CA PRO A 341 -10.44 -26.14 3.55
C PRO A 341 -9.20 -25.30 3.18
N HIS A 342 -8.90 -24.27 3.97
CA HIS A 342 -7.74 -23.41 3.75
C HIS A 342 -6.44 -23.98 4.35
N TRP A 343 -6.45 -25.14 5.03
CA TRP A 343 -5.27 -25.74 5.66
C TRP A 343 -4.09 -25.92 4.70
N SER A 344 -4.36 -26.18 3.41
CA SER A 344 -3.32 -26.30 2.38
C SER A 344 -2.45 -25.04 2.22
N LYS A 345 -2.95 -23.87 2.65
CA LYS A 345 -2.22 -22.60 2.65
C LYS A 345 -1.34 -22.39 3.90
N ALA A 346 -1.51 -23.21 4.93
CA ALA A 346 -0.82 -23.07 6.20
C ALA A 346 0.66 -23.45 6.08
N TYR A 347 1.51 -22.73 6.80
CA TYR A 347 2.88 -23.12 7.07
C TYR A 347 3.30 -22.70 8.48
N PHE A 348 4.34 -23.34 9.00
CA PHE A 348 5.03 -22.94 10.22
C PHE A 348 6.38 -22.31 9.87
N TYR A 349 6.63 -21.10 10.34
CA TYR A 349 7.93 -20.45 10.23
C TYR A 349 8.56 -20.41 11.63
N LEU A 350 9.57 -21.26 11.83
CA LEU A 350 10.08 -21.61 13.15
C LEU A 350 11.40 -20.92 13.48
N TRP A 351 12.25 -20.75 12.47
CA TRP A 351 13.62 -20.27 12.64
C TRP A 351 14.04 -19.43 11.47
N ASP A 352 14.62 -18.28 11.76
CA ASP A 352 15.23 -17.40 10.78
C ASP A 352 16.72 -17.72 10.66
N GLU A 353 17.16 -18.13 9.47
CA GLU A 353 18.58 -18.36 9.10
C GLU A 353 19.38 -19.24 10.12
N PRO A 354 19.03 -20.52 10.32
CA PRO A 354 19.79 -21.40 11.20
C PRO A 354 21.22 -21.62 10.65
N LEU A 355 22.20 -21.66 11.54
CA LEU A 355 23.64 -21.60 11.22
C LEU A 355 24.42 -22.88 11.55
N ASN A 356 23.95 -23.67 12.51
CA ASN A 356 24.70 -24.82 13.03
C ASN A 356 23.80 -26.05 13.21
N VAL A 357 24.42 -27.22 13.35
CA VAL A 357 23.73 -28.52 13.44
C VAL A 357 22.70 -28.54 14.57
N GLU A 358 22.99 -27.95 15.74
CA GLU A 358 22.06 -27.92 16.88
C GLU A 358 20.74 -27.19 16.55
N GLN A 359 20.83 -26.09 15.80
CA GLN A 359 19.65 -25.34 15.35
C GLN A 359 18.83 -26.14 14.33
N TYR A 360 19.50 -26.83 13.41
CA TYR A 360 18.84 -27.71 12.44
C TYR A 360 18.14 -28.88 13.15
N ASP A 361 18.81 -29.52 14.12
CA ASP A 361 18.22 -30.60 14.93
C ASP A 361 16.98 -30.12 15.70
N MET A 362 17.00 -28.89 16.20
CA MET A 362 15.84 -28.30 16.87
C MET A 362 14.65 -28.13 15.92
N ILE A 363 14.89 -27.69 14.68
CA ILE A 363 13.85 -27.62 13.63
C ILE A 363 13.28 -29.02 13.35
N CYS A 364 14.15 -30.03 13.21
CA CYS A 364 13.74 -31.42 12.99
C CYS A 364 12.90 -31.96 14.17
N ASN A 365 13.28 -31.65 15.41
CA ASN A 365 12.54 -32.05 16.60
C ASN A 365 11.14 -31.42 16.67
N ILE A 366 11.03 -30.11 16.41
CA ILE A 366 9.73 -29.43 16.35
C ILE A 366 8.88 -29.98 15.20
N SER A 367 9.50 -30.26 14.04
CA SER A 367 8.82 -30.89 12.91
C SER A 367 8.23 -32.26 13.26
N ASN A 368 8.98 -33.10 13.97
CA ASN A 368 8.50 -34.40 14.42
C ASN A 368 7.29 -34.28 15.36
N GLU A 369 7.31 -33.30 16.26
CA GLU A 369 6.16 -33.01 17.13
C GLU A 369 4.95 -32.60 16.29
N LEU A 370 5.08 -31.62 15.38
CA LEU A 370 3.99 -31.15 14.54
C LEU A 370 3.41 -32.26 13.65
N ARG A 371 4.27 -33.11 13.08
CA ARG A 371 3.87 -34.26 12.25
C ARG A 371 3.09 -35.31 13.02
N SER A 372 3.27 -35.41 14.34
CA SER A 372 2.46 -36.30 15.18
C SER A 372 0.98 -35.86 15.23
N TYR A 373 0.69 -34.58 14.98
CA TYR A 373 -0.67 -34.02 14.91
C TYR A 373 -1.16 -33.88 13.46
N ALA A 374 -0.29 -33.38 12.57
CA ALA A 374 -0.57 -33.10 11.17
C ALA A 374 0.59 -33.62 10.27
N PRO A 375 0.49 -34.84 9.73
CA PRO A 375 1.55 -35.42 8.89
C PRO A 375 1.88 -34.60 7.63
N ASP A 376 0.91 -33.82 7.16
CA ASP A 376 0.95 -32.93 6.00
C ASP A 376 1.38 -31.49 6.33
N VAL A 377 1.88 -31.24 7.55
CA VAL A 377 2.37 -29.92 7.94
C VAL A 377 3.49 -29.43 7.01
N ARG A 378 3.43 -28.14 6.65
CA ARG A 378 4.47 -27.45 5.88
C ARG A 378 5.31 -26.60 6.82
N ILE A 379 6.62 -26.79 6.79
CA ILE A 379 7.57 -25.96 7.53
C ILE A 379 8.38 -25.12 6.55
N LEU A 380 8.50 -23.84 6.86
CA LEU A 380 9.35 -22.88 6.16
C LEU A 380 10.65 -22.68 6.93
N THR A 381 11.76 -22.77 6.21
CA THR A 381 13.10 -22.48 6.74
C THR A 381 13.81 -21.50 5.80
N THR A 382 14.16 -20.31 6.32
CA THR A 382 15.01 -19.36 5.61
C THR A 382 16.48 -19.73 5.80
N TYR A 383 17.32 -19.53 4.79
CA TYR A 383 18.76 -19.74 4.92
C TYR A 383 19.59 -19.01 3.85
N TYR A 384 20.82 -18.63 4.24
CA TYR A 384 21.86 -18.10 3.35
C TYR A 384 23.14 -18.95 3.36
N CYS A 385 23.22 -19.98 4.20
CA CYS A 385 24.33 -20.92 4.24
C CYS A 385 23.85 -22.30 4.71
N GLY A 386 24.66 -23.33 4.47
CA GLY A 386 24.45 -24.65 5.07
C GLY A 386 24.93 -24.72 6.53
N PRO A 387 24.59 -25.79 7.27
CA PRO A 387 24.96 -25.92 8.68
C PRO A 387 26.48 -26.00 8.86
N SER A 388 27.00 -25.09 9.68
CA SER A 388 28.39 -25.11 10.12
C SER A 388 28.67 -26.35 10.97
N GLY A 389 29.83 -27.00 10.76
CA GLY A 389 30.24 -28.18 11.51
C GLY A 389 29.71 -29.51 10.97
N SER A 390 29.00 -29.53 9.84
CA SER A 390 28.67 -30.79 9.17
C SER A 390 29.79 -31.24 8.22
N GLU A 391 30.03 -32.55 8.13
CA GLU A 391 30.98 -33.16 7.18
C GLU A 391 30.47 -33.17 5.73
N LEU A 392 29.30 -32.57 5.47
CA LEU A 392 28.51 -32.78 4.25
C LEU A 392 29.06 -32.11 2.99
N ALA A 393 29.96 -31.12 3.08
CA ALA A 393 30.56 -30.51 1.90
C ALA A 393 31.88 -29.75 2.17
N PRO A 394 32.89 -29.86 1.29
CA PRO A 394 34.15 -29.12 1.39
C PRO A 394 34.05 -27.63 1.05
N SER A 395 32.94 -27.14 0.47
CA SER A 395 32.74 -25.73 0.11
C SER A 395 31.39 -25.14 0.59
N THR A 396 31.37 -23.83 0.85
CA THR A 396 30.19 -23.11 1.39
C THR A 396 28.96 -23.17 0.47
N PHE A 397 29.15 -23.14 -0.86
CA PHE A 397 28.03 -23.17 -1.82
C PHE A 397 27.42 -24.57 -1.97
N GLU A 398 28.24 -25.61 -1.92
CA GLU A 398 27.74 -26.99 -1.95
C GLU A 398 26.95 -27.29 -0.67
N ALA A 399 27.46 -26.86 0.50
CA ALA A 399 26.72 -26.95 1.75
C ALA A 399 25.36 -26.23 1.69
N PHE A 400 25.32 -25.05 1.04
CA PHE A 400 24.09 -24.28 0.82
C PHE A 400 23.10 -25.00 -0.09
N ALA A 401 23.54 -25.53 -1.25
CA ALA A 401 22.69 -26.28 -2.16
C ALA A 401 22.15 -27.58 -1.54
N LYS A 402 22.91 -28.21 -0.64
CA LYS A 402 22.57 -29.49 0.01
C LYS A 402 21.67 -29.37 1.25
N VAL A 403 21.28 -28.17 1.68
CA VAL A 403 20.35 -27.97 2.82
C VAL A 403 19.08 -28.81 2.73
N PRO A 404 18.42 -28.98 1.55
CA PRO A 404 17.26 -29.86 1.43
C PRO A 404 17.51 -31.30 1.89
N ASN A 405 18.72 -31.84 1.70
CA ASN A 405 19.03 -33.20 2.16
C ASN A 405 19.15 -33.32 3.68
N VAL A 406 19.54 -32.25 4.36
CA VAL A 406 19.68 -32.22 5.82
C VAL A 406 18.33 -32.07 6.49
N LEU A 407 17.47 -31.23 5.93
CA LEU A 407 16.17 -30.90 6.52
C LEU A 407 15.04 -31.79 6.02
N ARG A 408 15.26 -32.72 5.08
CA ARG A 408 14.23 -33.68 4.66
C ARG A 408 14.06 -34.80 5.69
N PRO A 409 12.82 -35.20 6.04
CA PRO A 409 11.52 -34.73 5.50
C PRO A 409 10.93 -33.53 6.25
N HIS A 410 11.67 -32.92 7.17
CA HIS A 410 11.19 -31.96 8.15
C HIS A 410 10.75 -30.61 7.57
N THR A 411 11.37 -30.11 6.50
CA THR A 411 11.05 -28.84 5.82
C THR A 411 10.37 -29.06 4.46
N GLN A 412 9.37 -28.24 4.14
CA GLN A 412 8.65 -28.26 2.86
C GLN A 412 8.91 -27.00 2.03
N ILE A 413 9.16 -25.87 2.68
CA ILE A 413 9.39 -24.59 2.01
C ILE A 413 10.83 -24.17 2.29
N PHE A 414 11.69 -24.34 1.30
CA PHE A 414 13.09 -23.95 1.36
C PHE A 414 13.23 -22.51 0.85
N CYS A 415 13.51 -21.57 1.75
CA CYS A 415 13.52 -20.14 1.43
C CYS A 415 14.95 -19.59 1.39
N THR A 416 15.50 -19.33 0.21
CA THR A 416 16.91 -18.97 0.03
C THR A 416 17.16 -17.49 -0.19
N SER A 417 18.28 -16.98 0.33
CA SER A 417 18.70 -15.59 0.10
C SER A 417 19.14 -15.34 -1.33
N GLU A 418 18.54 -14.35 -2.00
CA GLU A 418 18.96 -13.92 -3.34
C GLU A 418 20.37 -13.30 -3.36
N TRP A 419 20.86 -12.83 -2.22
CA TRP A 419 22.23 -12.34 -2.08
C TRP A 419 23.27 -13.43 -2.33
N VAL A 420 23.01 -14.65 -1.85
CA VAL A 420 23.90 -15.81 -2.04
C VAL A 420 23.88 -16.29 -3.47
N LEU A 421 22.69 -16.27 -4.09
CA LEU A 421 22.52 -16.61 -5.50
C LEU A 421 23.32 -15.66 -6.39
N GLY A 422 23.34 -14.36 -6.07
CA GLY A 422 24.06 -13.36 -6.85
C GLY A 422 23.69 -13.45 -8.34
N THR A 423 24.69 -13.60 -9.21
CA THR A 423 24.53 -13.83 -10.65
C THR A 423 24.69 -15.30 -11.08
N ARG A 424 24.73 -16.24 -10.12
CA ARG A 424 25.01 -17.68 -10.33
C ARG A 424 23.76 -18.47 -10.71
N GLU A 425 23.38 -18.41 -11.98
CA GLU A 425 22.30 -19.25 -12.52
C GLU A 425 22.60 -20.75 -12.44
N ASP A 426 23.88 -21.13 -12.40
CA ASP A 426 24.31 -22.51 -12.15
C ASP A 426 23.96 -22.96 -10.73
N LEU A 427 24.19 -22.11 -9.72
CA LEU A 427 23.81 -22.42 -8.33
C LEU A 427 22.28 -22.56 -8.19
N VAL A 428 21.51 -21.73 -8.89
CA VAL A 428 20.04 -21.86 -8.95
C VAL A 428 19.65 -23.24 -9.50
N LYS A 429 20.30 -23.71 -10.58
CA LYS A 429 20.04 -25.04 -11.15
C LYS A 429 20.39 -26.15 -10.16
N ASP A 430 21.50 -26.01 -9.43
CA ASP A 430 21.90 -26.98 -8.41
C ASP A 430 20.86 -27.08 -7.29
N ILE A 431 20.36 -25.94 -6.78
CA ILE A 431 19.31 -25.92 -5.75
C ILE A 431 18.03 -26.58 -6.26
N VAL A 432 17.59 -26.21 -7.47
CA VAL A 432 16.36 -26.77 -8.06
C VAL A 432 16.50 -28.28 -8.27
N ALA A 433 17.69 -28.78 -8.60
CA ALA A 433 17.95 -30.21 -8.76
C ALA A 433 17.91 -31.02 -7.45
N GLU A 434 18.19 -30.38 -6.31
CA GLU A 434 18.14 -31.03 -4.97
C GLU A 434 16.71 -31.11 -4.41
N LEU A 435 15.79 -30.32 -4.94
CA LEU A 435 14.40 -30.28 -4.50
C LEU A 435 13.57 -31.44 -5.06
N ARG A 436 12.58 -31.87 -4.27
CA ARG A 436 11.67 -32.97 -4.57
C ARG A 436 10.22 -32.50 -4.59
N PRO A 437 9.73 -31.94 -5.72
CA PRO A 437 8.34 -31.51 -5.86
C PRO A 437 7.33 -32.64 -5.62
N ASP A 438 7.71 -33.89 -5.89
CA ASP A 438 6.89 -35.08 -5.61
C ASP A 438 6.65 -35.33 -4.11
N LEU A 439 7.49 -34.75 -3.25
CA LEU A 439 7.31 -34.74 -1.79
C LEU A 439 6.65 -33.46 -1.27
N GLY A 440 6.17 -32.59 -2.18
CA GLY A 440 5.60 -31.29 -1.83
C GLY A 440 6.63 -30.24 -1.42
N GLU A 441 7.89 -30.39 -1.85
CA GLU A 441 8.92 -29.38 -1.62
C GLU A 441 8.76 -28.19 -2.56
N GLU A 442 8.92 -27.00 -1.98
CA GLU A 442 8.80 -25.70 -2.63
C GLU A 442 10.09 -24.90 -2.46
N TRP A 443 10.36 -24.05 -3.46
CA TRP A 443 11.49 -23.14 -3.42
C TRP A 443 11.02 -21.70 -3.36
N TRP A 444 11.30 -21.05 -2.25
CA TRP A 444 11.02 -19.64 -2.08
C TRP A 444 12.33 -18.84 -2.07
N THR A 445 12.27 -17.56 -2.40
CA THR A 445 13.41 -16.66 -2.24
C THR A 445 13.07 -15.48 -1.34
N TYR A 446 14.10 -14.80 -0.87
CA TYR A 446 13.95 -13.54 -0.13
C TYR A 446 15.09 -12.57 -0.43
N VAL A 447 14.79 -11.28 -0.24
CA VAL A 447 15.77 -10.19 -0.17
C VAL A 447 15.76 -9.57 1.23
N CYS A 448 16.86 -8.94 1.62
CA CYS A 448 17.04 -8.26 2.90
C CYS A 448 18.05 -7.11 2.70
N MET A 449 19.03 -6.98 3.60
CA MET A 449 20.18 -6.08 3.45
C MET A 449 20.98 -6.31 2.16
N GLY A 450 20.87 -7.50 1.56
CA GLY A 450 21.33 -7.82 0.22
C GLY A 450 20.25 -8.55 -0.60
N PRO A 451 20.43 -8.66 -1.93
CA PRO A 451 21.56 -8.12 -2.68
C PRO A 451 21.48 -6.59 -2.86
N SER A 452 22.60 -5.96 -3.20
CA SER A 452 22.71 -4.51 -3.46
C SER A 452 22.85 -4.24 -4.96
N ASP A 453 22.81 -2.96 -5.35
CA ASP A 453 23.06 -2.53 -6.73
C ASP A 453 24.31 -3.23 -7.33
N PRO A 454 24.24 -3.76 -8.56
CA PRO A 454 23.17 -3.61 -9.56
C PRO A 454 22.01 -4.61 -9.45
N GLN A 455 21.96 -5.45 -8.43
CA GLN A 455 20.90 -6.45 -8.28
C GLN A 455 19.60 -5.86 -7.72
N PRO A 456 18.44 -6.46 -8.04
CA PRO A 456 17.15 -5.96 -7.58
C PRO A 456 16.96 -6.17 -6.08
N ASN A 457 16.40 -5.16 -5.42
CA ASN A 457 15.96 -5.19 -4.02
C ASN A 457 14.94 -4.05 -3.82
N TRP A 458 14.43 -3.84 -2.60
CA TRP A 458 13.52 -2.75 -2.23
C TRP A 458 14.15 -1.69 -1.34
N HIS A 459 15.46 -1.47 -1.49
CA HIS A 459 16.13 -0.35 -0.84
C HIS A 459 15.57 0.98 -1.38
N LEU A 460 15.49 1.98 -0.51
CA LEU A 460 14.81 3.25 -0.73
C LEU A 460 15.31 3.95 -2.00
N GLY A 461 16.62 4.04 -2.18
CA GLY A 461 17.25 4.77 -3.30
C GLY A 461 17.23 4.05 -4.65
N MET A 462 16.75 2.80 -4.71
CA MET A 462 16.74 2.01 -5.96
C MET A 462 15.68 2.52 -6.95
N ARG A 463 15.91 2.23 -8.23
CA ARG A 463 14.98 2.60 -9.31
C ARG A 463 13.74 1.72 -9.26
N GLY A 464 12.63 2.23 -9.79
CA GLY A 464 11.38 1.48 -9.77
C GLY A 464 11.40 0.19 -10.59
N THR A 465 12.25 0.08 -11.60
CA THR A 465 12.46 -1.20 -12.31
C THR A 465 13.24 -2.21 -11.47
N GLN A 466 14.18 -1.78 -10.62
CA GLN A 466 14.87 -2.65 -9.67
C GLN A 466 13.87 -3.23 -8.66
N HIS A 467 12.94 -2.39 -8.17
CA HIS A 467 11.89 -2.82 -7.26
C HIS A 467 11.00 -3.90 -7.88
N ARG A 468 10.59 -3.76 -9.15
CA ARG A 468 9.77 -4.77 -9.84
C ARG A 468 10.58 -6.03 -10.19
N ALA A 469 11.85 -5.88 -10.53
CA ALA A 469 12.72 -6.96 -10.97
C ALA A 469 12.98 -8.04 -9.92
N VAL A 470 12.74 -7.77 -8.63
CA VAL A 470 12.72 -8.81 -7.58
C VAL A 470 11.73 -9.91 -7.97
N MET A 471 10.48 -9.56 -8.30
CA MET A 471 9.45 -10.53 -8.68
C MET A 471 9.72 -11.16 -10.05
N TRP A 472 10.34 -10.42 -10.98
CA TRP A 472 10.72 -10.97 -12.28
C TRP A 472 11.79 -12.05 -12.14
N ARG A 473 12.75 -11.88 -11.21
CA ARG A 473 13.74 -12.89 -10.87
C ARG A 473 13.09 -14.15 -10.34
N VAL A 474 12.23 -14.04 -9.32
CA VAL A 474 11.48 -15.17 -8.73
C VAL A 474 10.79 -15.94 -9.84
N TRP A 475 10.10 -15.22 -10.73
CA TRP A 475 9.41 -15.85 -11.83
C TRP A 475 10.37 -16.50 -12.83
N LYS A 476 11.47 -15.86 -13.26
CA LYS A 476 12.43 -16.42 -14.23
C LYS A 476 13.12 -17.67 -13.70
N GLU A 477 13.60 -17.60 -12.46
CA GLU A 477 14.41 -18.66 -11.83
C GLU A 477 13.55 -19.86 -11.39
N GLY A 478 12.22 -19.71 -11.32
CA GLY A 478 11.30 -20.81 -11.03
C GLY A 478 10.91 -20.92 -9.56
N GLY A 479 11.05 -19.84 -8.79
CA GLY A 479 10.58 -19.76 -7.42
C GLY A 479 9.06 -19.92 -7.34
N THR A 480 8.60 -20.66 -6.32
CA THR A 480 7.20 -20.95 -6.06
C THR A 480 6.58 -20.06 -4.98
N GLY A 481 7.37 -19.23 -4.32
CA GLY A 481 6.90 -18.20 -3.40
C GLY A 481 8.02 -17.22 -3.01
N PHE A 482 7.66 -16.24 -2.18
CA PHE A 482 8.58 -15.19 -1.76
C PHE A 482 8.34 -14.82 -0.29
N LEU A 483 9.42 -14.55 0.45
CA LEU A 483 9.36 -14.04 1.81
C LEU A 483 10.04 -12.67 1.90
N TYR A 484 9.41 -11.73 2.61
CA TYR A 484 10.07 -10.50 3.06
C TYR A 484 9.99 -10.38 4.57
N TRP A 485 11.14 -10.14 5.20
CA TRP A 485 11.29 -10.28 6.65
C TRP A 485 10.50 -9.23 7.45
N GLY A 486 10.25 -8.05 6.90
CA GLY A 486 9.57 -6.97 7.61
C GLY A 486 9.09 -5.83 6.72
N SER A 487 7.98 -5.20 7.09
CA SER A 487 7.38 -4.09 6.33
C SER A 487 7.23 -2.79 7.13
N ASN A 488 7.45 -2.83 8.45
CA ASN A 488 7.34 -1.71 9.38
C ASN A 488 8.50 -1.69 10.41
N CYS A 489 9.66 -2.24 10.08
CA CYS A 489 10.79 -2.40 10.99
C CYS A 489 11.58 -1.09 11.19
N TYR A 490 10.92 -0.07 11.73
CA TYR A 490 11.52 1.21 12.10
C TYR A 490 12.43 1.11 13.33
N GLU A 491 13.20 2.18 13.60
CA GLU A 491 13.69 2.42 14.96
C GLU A 491 12.50 2.65 15.91
N LYS A 492 12.74 2.31 17.18
CA LYS A 492 11.76 2.48 18.25
C LYS A 492 11.32 3.94 18.36
N ALA A 493 10.01 4.15 18.39
CA ALA A 493 9.37 5.41 18.68
C ALA A 493 8.18 5.16 19.61
N MET A 494 7.84 6.12 20.48
CA MET A 494 6.76 5.99 21.48
C MET A 494 5.60 6.97 21.22
N ILE A 495 5.51 7.52 20.01
CA ILE A 495 4.48 8.48 19.61
C ILE A 495 4.11 8.17 18.15
N PRO A 496 2.81 8.09 17.79
CA PRO A 496 2.38 7.74 16.43
C PRO A 496 2.98 8.64 15.34
N SER A 497 2.96 9.96 15.59
CA SER A 497 3.44 11.01 14.69
C SER A 497 4.95 11.26 14.75
N ALA A 498 5.71 10.43 15.48
CA ALA A 498 7.16 10.56 15.53
C ALA A 498 7.78 10.42 14.13
N GLU A 499 8.85 11.18 13.89
CA GLU A 499 9.59 11.16 12.64
C GLU A 499 9.97 9.73 12.20
N ILE A 500 10.09 9.54 10.90
CA ILE A 500 10.50 8.28 10.31
C ILE A 500 12.01 8.09 10.50
N CYS A 501 12.37 7.18 11.40
CA CYS A 501 13.75 6.74 11.62
C CYS A 501 13.90 5.28 11.17
N PHE A 502 14.73 5.02 10.16
CA PHE A 502 15.11 3.66 9.76
C PHE A 502 16.10 3.05 10.75
N ARG A 503 16.04 1.72 10.96
CA ARG A 503 16.99 1.00 11.81
C ARG A 503 18.43 1.20 11.34
N ARG A 504 19.34 1.45 12.28
CA ARG A 504 20.78 1.47 12.03
C ARG A 504 21.28 0.10 11.60
N GLY A 505 22.29 0.09 10.73
CA GLY A 505 22.94 -1.14 10.25
C GLY A 505 22.24 -1.82 9.07
N LEU A 506 21.09 -1.31 8.63
CA LEU A 506 20.38 -1.78 7.45
C LEU A 506 20.41 -0.71 6.34
N PRO A 507 20.42 -1.11 5.05
CA PRO A 507 20.20 -0.18 3.96
C PRO A 507 18.89 0.60 4.14
N PRO A 508 18.84 1.91 3.87
CA PRO A 508 17.59 2.67 3.97
C PRO A 508 16.47 2.02 3.17
N GLY A 509 15.30 1.87 3.79
CA GLY A 509 14.13 1.20 3.20
C GLY A 509 14.04 -0.30 3.44
N ASP A 510 15.14 -0.99 3.77
CA ASP A 510 15.06 -2.42 4.10
C ASP A 510 14.25 -2.65 5.39
N GLY A 511 13.28 -3.55 5.34
CA GLY A 511 12.32 -3.80 6.42
C GLY A 511 11.16 -2.80 6.50
N VAL A 512 11.05 -1.83 5.58
CA VAL A 512 10.05 -0.75 5.65
C VAL A 512 9.41 -0.51 4.29
N LEU A 513 8.09 -0.73 4.16
CA LEU A 513 7.34 -0.58 2.89
C LEU A 513 6.10 0.30 3.00
N PHE A 514 5.68 0.68 4.20
CA PHE A 514 4.59 1.62 4.42
C PHE A 514 4.86 2.39 5.70
N TYR A 515 4.30 3.59 5.81
CA TYR A 515 4.53 4.54 6.88
C TYR A 515 3.28 4.76 7.73
N PRO A 516 3.43 5.14 9.01
CA PRO A 516 2.31 5.56 9.85
C PRO A 516 1.65 6.83 9.29
N GLY A 517 0.32 6.86 9.18
CA GLY A 517 -0.42 7.97 8.61
C GLY A 517 -0.31 9.27 9.41
N GLU A 518 -0.13 9.14 10.73
CA GLU A 518 -0.04 10.22 11.70
C GLU A 518 1.20 11.09 11.53
N VAL A 519 2.18 10.61 10.77
CA VAL A 519 3.38 11.39 10.41
C VAL A 519 3.06 12.45 9.35
N PHE A 520 2.04 12.21 8.52
CA PHE A 520 1.72 13.07 7.38
C PHE A 520 0.39 13.80 7.52
N SER A 521 -0.52 13.29 8.35
CA SER A 521 -1.89 13.78 8.47
C SER A 521 -2.50 13.36 9.80
N SER A 522 -3.76 13.74 10.06
CA SER A 522 -4.54 13.20 11.19
C SER A 522 -5.13 11.81 10.93
N SER A 523 -4.83 11.19 9.78
CA SER A 523 -5.32 9.86 9.42
C SER A 523 -4.55 8.77 10.18
N HIS A 524 -5.28 7.74 10.62
CA HIS A 524 -4.72 6.51 11.18
C HIS A 524 -4.41 5.45 10.11
N GLU A 525 -4.80 5.69 8.86
CA GLU A 525 -4.52 4.78 7.75
C GLU A 525 -3.02 4.78 7.41
N PRO A 526 -2.39 3.60 7.23
CA PRO A 526 -1.03 3.52 6.73
C PRO A 526 -0.86 4.19 5.36
N VAL A 527 0.28 4.85 5.19
CA VAL A 527 0.70 5.51 3.95
C VAL A 527 1.63 4.58 3.18
N ALA A 528 1.22 4.14 2.00
CA ALA A 528 2.04 3.28 1.15
C ALA A 528 3.32 3.98 0.69
N SER A 529 4.38 3.20 0.47
CA SER A 529 5.54 3.66 -0.29
C SER A 529 5.34 3.48 -1.80
N THR A 530 6.12 4.18 -2.62
CA THR A 530 6.22 3.90 -4.05
C THR A 530 6.73 2.47 -4.28
N ARG A 531 7.61 1.99 -3.39
CA ARG A 531 8.13 0.62 -3.40
C ARG A 531 7.03 -0.41 -3.26
N LEU A 532 6.08 -0.23 -2.34
CA LEU A 532 4.96 -1.14 -2.14
C LEU A 532 4.02 -1.20 -3.36
N GLU A 533 3.74 -0.07 -4.01
CA GLU A 533 2.99 -0.05 -5.28
C GLU A 533 3.76 -0.74 -6.43
N ARG A 534 5.08 -0.63 -6.43
CA ARG A 534 5.94 -1.32 -7.41
C ARG A 534 6.05 -2.82 -7.13
N ILE A 535 6.00 -3.24 -5.87
CA ILE A 535 5.88 -4.67 -5.49
C ILE A 535 4.58 -5.23 -6.05
N LEU A 536 3.45 -4.54 -5.82
CA LEU A 536 2.16 -4.93 -6.39
C LEU A 536 2.24 -5.02 -7.93
N SER A 537 2.89 -4.05 -8.58
CA SER A 537 3.09 -4.07 -10.04
C SER A 537 3.90 -5.29 -10.49
N GLY A 538 4.99 -5.63 -9.79
CA GLY A 538 5.80 -6.82 -10.06
C GLY A 538 5.04 -8.13 -9.84
N MET A 539 4.20 -8.20 -8.82
CA MET A 539 3.31 -9.35 -8.59
C MET A 539 2.23 -9.48 -9.67
N GLN A 540 1.69 -8.37 -10.16
CA GLN A 540 0.73 -8.39 -11.27
C GLN A 540 1.40 -8.82 -12.59
N ASP A 541 2.66 -8.43 -12.84
CA ASP A 541 3.42 -8.89 -14.01
C ASP A 541 3.51 -10.42 -14.08
N ILE A 542 3.69 -11.07 -12.92
CA ILE A 542 3.72 -12.53 -12.83
C ILE A 542 2.40 -13.15 -13.33
N GLU A 543 1.25 -12.53 -13.08
CA GLU A 543 -0.04 -13.05 -13.54
C GLU A 543 -0.17 -12.99 -15.06
N TYR A 544 0.38 -11.95 -15.69
CA TYR A 544 0.46 -11.87 -17.16
C TYR A 544 1.39 -12.95 -17.73
N LEU A 545 2.54 -13.16 -17.10
CA LEU A 545 3.50 -14.19 -17.52
C LEU A 545 2.96 -15.60 -17.30
N LYS A 546 2.18 -15.83 -16.24
CA LYS A 546 1.47 -17.09 -16.00
C LYS A 546 0.36 -17.33 -17.01
N LEU A 547 -0.43 -16.31 -17.35
CA LEU A 547 -1.42 -16.40 -18.42
C LEU A 547 -0.73 -16.81 -19.74
N TYR A 548 0.33 -16.11 -20.13
CA TYR A 548 1.06 -16.39 -21.36
C TYR A 548 1.63 -17.82 -21.36
N SER A 549 2.30 -18.20 -20.28
CA SER A 549 2.89 -19.54 -20.14
C SER A 549 1.85 -20.66 -20.10
N SER A 550 0.65 -20.40 -19.60
CA SER A 550 -0.44 -21.39 -19.60
C SER A 550 -0.94 -21.73 -21.01
N ARG A 551 -0.76 -20.81 -21.98
CA ARG A 551 -1.19 -20.98 -23.36
C ARG A 551 -0.07 -21.48 -24.28
N TYR A 552 1.15 -21.01 -24.06
CA TYR A 552 2.28 -21.25 -24.97
C TYR A 552 3.41 -22.08 -24.36
N GLY A 553 3.33 -22.40 -23.08
CA GLY A 553 4.38 -23.11 -22.34
C GLY A 553 5.38 -22.17 -21.67
N ARG A 554 6.11 -22.72 -20.71
CA ARG A 554 7.08 -22.00 -19.87
C ARG A 554 8.24 -21.40 -20.66
N GLU A 555 8.78 -22.15 -21.62
CA GLU A 555 9.90 -21.70 -22.46
C GLU A 555 9.55 -20.46 -23.29
N GLU A 556 8.33 -20.40 -23.83
CA GLU A 556 7.85 -19.23 -24.57
C GLU A 556 7.68 -18.01 -23.64
N GLY A 557 7.24 -18.23 -22.40
CA GLY A 557 7.22 -17.17 -21.39
C GLY A 557 8.61 -16.62 -21.08
N LEU A 558 9.62 -17.49 -20.95
CA LEU A 558 11.01 -17.07 -20.74
C LEU A 558 11.51 -16.29 -21.96
N ALA A 559 11.28 -16.81 -23.17
CA ALA A 559 11.64 -16.13 -24.40
C ALA A 559 10.95 -14.75 -24.53
N LEU A 560 9.73 -14.58 -24.02
CA LEU A 560 9.00 -13.31 -24.05
C LEU A 560 9.70 -12.22 -23.23
N ILE A 561 10.11 -12.50 -21.99
CA ILE A 561 10.78 -11.50 -21.14
C ILE A 561 12.17 -11.12 -21.67
N GLU A 562 12.85 -12.05 -22.34
CA GLU A 562 14.13 -11.79 -23.01
C GLU A 562 13.94 -10.96 -24.29
N LYS A 563 13.02 -11.38 -25.16
CA LYS A 563 12.69 -10.72 -26.44
C LYS A 563 12.26 -9.27 -26.25
N THR A 564 11.50 -9.00 -25.19
CA THR A 564 11.00 -7.66 -24.86
C THR A 564 12.06 -6.79 -24.20
N GLY A 565 13.17 -7.38 -23.76
CA GLY A 565 14.22 -6.69 -23.01
C GLY A 565 13.83 -6.37 -21.56
N MET A 566 12.77 -6.97 -21.05
CA MET A 566 12.25 -6.72 -19.70
C MET A 566 13.22 -7.23 -18.63
N TYR A 567 13.63 -8.49 -18.72
CA TYR A 567 14.51 -9.13 -17.75
C TYR A 567 15.33 -10.25 -18.39
N LEU A 568 16.66 -10.19 -18.24
CA LEU A 568 17.62 -11.19 -18.72
C LEU A 568 18.36 -11.88 -17.58
N GLY A 569 18.47 -11.25 -16.40
CA GLY A 569 19.18 -11.80 -15.25
C GLY A 569 19.29 -10.79 -14.11
N PRO A 570 19.87 -11.20 -12.97
CA PRO A 570 19.85 -10.40 -11.74
C PRO A 570 20.62 -9.08 -11.83
N ASP A 571 21.51 -8.89 -12.79
CA ASP A 571 22.21 -7.62 -13.07
C ASP A 571 21.89 -7.05 -14.47
N ARG A 572 20.95 -7.68 -15.20
CA ARG A 572 20.61 -7.37 -16.60
C ARG A 572 19.09 -7.34 -16.78
N TYR A 573 18.50 -6.16 -16.63
CA TYR A 573 17.07 -5.93 -16.78
C TYR A 573 16.81 -4.48 -17.19
N THR A 574 15.58 -4.20 -17.62
CA THR A 574 15.25 -2.87 -18.14
C THR A 574 15.47 -1.76 -17.11
N LEU A 575 16.05 -0.65 -17.57
CA LEU A 575 16.16 0.59 -16.78
C LEU A 575 14.93 1.49 -16.97
N ASP A 576 14.18 1.27 -18.05
CA ASP A 576 13.02 2.07 -18.45
C ASP A 576 11.72 1.27 -18.34
N HIS A 577 10.59 1.97 -18.34
CA HIS A 577 9.27 1.35 -18.28
C HIS A 577 8.87 0.64 -19.60
N GLY A 578 9.37 1.13 -20.74
CA GLY A 578 8.92 0.73 -22.08
C GLY A 578 8.94 -0.80 -22.32
N PRO A 579 10.01 -1.53 -22.01
CA PRO A 579 10.03 -2.99 -22.13
C PRO A 579 8.92 -3.72 -21.36
N VAL A 580 8.47 -3.19 -20.23
CA VAL A 580 7.35 -3.77 -19.47
C VAL A 580 6.03 -3.56 -20.22
N ASP A 581 5.80 -2.37 -20.78
CA ASP A 581 4.63 -2.09 -21.63
C ASP A 581 4.61 -2.96 -22.89
N VAL A 582 5.78 -3.17 -23.50
CA VAL A 582 5.92 -4.04 -24.67
C VAL A 582 5.57 -5.48 -24.29
N MET A 583 6.09 -6.01 -23.17
CA MET A 583 5.74 -7.34 -22.67
C MET A 583 4.22 -7.46 -22.45
N ARG A 584 3.63 -6.54 -21.68
CA ARG A 584 2.18 -6.56 -21.40
C ARG A 584 1.34 -6.43 -22.67
N GLY A 585 1.77 -5.59 -23.61
CA GLY A 585 1.13 -5.41 -24.91
C GLY A 585 1.23 -6.63 -25.83
N GLU A 586 2.31 -7.41 -25.77
CA GLU A 586 2.44 -8.71 -26.45
C GLU A 586 1.51 -9.75 -25.81
N VAL A 587 1.49 -9.86 -24.48
CA VAL A 587 0.55 -10.76 -23.77
C VAL A 587 -0.90 -10.40 -24.12
N TYR A 588 -1.25 -9.12 -24.08
CA TYR A 588 -2.58 -8.64 -24.49
C TYR A 588 -2.92 -9.04 -25.92
N ARG A 589 -2.07 -8.72 -26.90
CA ARG A 589 -2.37 -9.00 -28.31
C ARG A 589 -2.50 -10.50 -28.61
N THR A 590 -1.64 -11.32 -28.01
CA THR A 590 -1.60 -12.77 -28.26
C THR A 590 -2.67 -13.54 -27.51
N CYS A 591 -3.01 -13.13 -26.29
CA CYS A 591 -3.96 -13.85 -25.44
C CYS A 591 -5.40 -13.29 -25.49
N ARG A 592 -5.67 -12.24 -26.30
CA ARG A 592 -7.04 -11.70 -26.46
C ARG A 592 -7.97 -12.61 -27.25
N SER A 593 -7.43 -13.49 -28.10
CA SER A 593 -8.19 -14.57 -28.76
C SER A 593 -8.53 -15.67 -27.78
#